data_AF-A0A1F4EY83-F1
#
_entry.id   AF-A0A1F4EY83-F1
#
_cell.length_a   1.000
_cell.length_b   1.000
_cell.length_c   1.000
_cell.angle_alpha   90.00
_cell.angle_beta   90.00
_cell.angle_gamma   90.00
#
_symmetry.space_group_name_H-M   'P 1'
#
loop_
_entity.id
_entity.type
_entity.pdbx_description
1 polymer ?
#
loop_
_entity_poly.entity_id
_entity_poly.type
_entity_poly.pdbx_seq_one_letter_code
_entity_poly.pdbx_strand_id
1 'polypeptide(L)'
;MPVNLSVKNVPEALAAKLRERAARNHRSLQGELMAILEAATSDPQVGRANAAGATYDAGPATRAADSLLDRLMAIAGDRGIDTTKRLTRDQAHDRKLLRKLGV
;
A
#
# COMPACT_ATOMS: atom_id res chain seq x y z
N MET A 1 2.25 26.61 2.76
CA MET A 1 3.02 26.81 1.50
C MET A 1 2.33 26.04 0.40
N PRO A 2 2.05 26.63 -0.78
CA PRO A 2 1.46 25.89 -1.90
C PRO A 2 2.47 24.88 -2.46
N VAL A 3 1.99 23.66 -2.77
CA VAL A 3 2.79 22.57 -3.33
C VAL A 3 2.27 22.26 -4.73
N ASN A 4 3.15 22.21 -5.72
CA ASN A 4 2.79 21.88 -7.10
C ASN A 4 3.00 20.38 -7.35
N LEU A 5 1.96 19.70 -7.83
CA LEU A 5 2.01 18.30 -8.26
C LEU A 5 2.06 18.24 -9.79
N SER A 6 3.03 17.50 -10.33
CA SER A 6 3.12 17.21 -11.77
C SER A 6 3.05 15.70 -11.99
N VAL A 7 2.13 15.27 -12.85
CA VAL A 7 1.97 13.86 -13.23
C VAL A 7 2.55 13.67 -14.63
N LYS A 8 3.56 12.81 -14.75
CA LYS A 8 4.20 12.48 -16.04
C LYS A 8 3.55 11.26 -16.66
N ASN A 9 3.64 11.15 -17.99
CA ASN A 9 3.18 9.98 -18.76
C ASN A 9 1.69 9.66 -18.60
N VAL A 10 0.84 10.69 -18.59
CA VAL A 10 -0.62 10.50 -18.54
C VAL A 10 -1.08 9.93 -19.88
N PRO A 11 -1.75 8.76 -19.92
CA PRO A 11 -2.30 8.22 -21.15
C PRO A 11 -3.32 9.18 -21.76
N GLU A 12 -3.30 9.34 -23.08
CA GLU A 12 -4.16 10.31 -23.77
C GLU A 12 -5.66 10.03 -23.55
N ALA A 13 -6.05 8.75 -23.57
CA ALA A 13 -7.42 8.33 -23.27
C ALA A 13 -7.86 8.73 -21.84
N LEU A 14 -6.93 8.69 -20.86
CA LEU A 14 -7.23 9.10 -19.50
C LEU A 14 -7.38 10.62 -19.42
N ALA A 15 -6.48 11.36 -20.07
CA ALA A 15 -6.56 12.82 -20.14
C ALA A 15 -7.87 13.29 -20.81
N ALA A 16 -8.32 12.61 -21.87
CA ALA A 16 -9.59 12.90 -22.54
C ALA A 16 -10.79 12.72 -21.60
N LYS A 17 -10.86 11.58 -20.89
CA LYS A 17 -11.92 11.32 -19.89
C LYS A 17 -11.93 12.36 -18.77
N LEU A 18 -10.76 12.79 -18.30
CA LEU A 18 -10.66 13.83 -17.28
C LEU A 18 -11.15 15.18 -17.79
N ARG A 19 -10.83 15.56 -19.04
CA ARG A 19 -11.35 16.80 -19.65
C ARG A 19 -12.86 16.77 -19.84
N GLU A 20 -13.40 15.66 -20.32
CA GLU A 20 -14.84 15.48 -20.48
C GLU A 20 -15.57 15.58 -19.13
N ARG A 21 -15.02 14.94 -18.09
CA ARG A 21 -15.55 15.04 -16.73
C ARG A 21 -15.50 16.47 -16.21
N ALA A 22 -14.39 17.19 -16.41
CA ALA A 22 -14.27 18.59 -16.04
C ALA A 22 -15.29 19.48 -16.77
N ALA A 23 -15.50 19.25 -18.07
CA ALA A 23 -16.51 19.96 -18.87
C ALA A 23 -17.93 19.72 -18.35
N ARG A 24 -18.26 18.47 -18.00
CA ARG A 24 -19.55 18.11 -17.39
C ARG A 24 -19.78 18.76 -16.03
N ASN A 25 -18.72 18.89 -15.23
CA ASN A 25 -18.78 19.54 -13.91
C ASN A 25 -18.61 21.07 -13.99
N HIS A 26 -18.49 21.65 -15.19
CA HIS A 26 -18.22 23.07 -15.43
C HIS A 26 -16.99 23.60 -14.67
N ARG A 27 -15.95 22.77 -14.56
CA ARG A 27 -14.70 23.09 -13.84
C ARG A 27 -13.51 23.08 -14.79
N SER A 28 -12.45 23.77 -14.42
CA SER A 28 -11.15 23.61 -15.09
C SER A 28 -10.60 22.21 -14.80
N LEU A 29 -9.70 21.72 -15.66
CA LEU A 29 -9.04 20.41 -15.46
C LEU A 29 -8.32 20.34 -14.12
N GLN A 30 -7.65 21.43 -13.71
CA GLN A 30 -7.00 21.53 -12.41
C GLN A 30 -8.01 21.48 -11.25
N GLY A 31 -9.14 22.15 -11.37
CA GLY A 31 -10.21 22.11 -10.37
C GLY A 31 -10.86 20.73 -10.25
N GLU A 32 -11.05 20.03 -11.37
CA GLU A 32 -11.53 18.64 -11.36
C GLU A 32 -10.53 17.70 -10.70
N LEU A 33 -9.24 17.85 -10.98
CA LEU A 33 -8.19 17.07 -10.32
C LEU A 33 -8.15 17.32 -8.81
N MET A 34 -8.27 18.58 -8.38
CA MET A 34 -8.37 18.92 -6.96
C MET A 34 -9.58 18.27 -6.30
N ALA A 35 -10.76 18.34 -6.93
CA ALA A 35 -11.97 17.72 -6.40
C ALA A 35 -11.86 16.18 -6.28
N ILE A 36 -11.20 15.52 -7.24
CA ILE A 36 -10.94 14.07 -7.18
C ILE A 36 -9.99 13.75 -6.03
N LEU A 37 -8.92 14.53 -5.87
CA LEU A 37 -7.95 14.34 -4.78
C LEU A 37 -8.59 14.53 -3.41
N GLU A 38 -9.40 15.59 -3.24
CA GLU A 38 -10.14 15.87 -2.00
C GLU A 38 -11.14 14.77 -1.64
N ALA A 39 -11.88 14.26 -2.64
CA ALA A 39 -12.79 13.13 -2.43
C ALA A 39 -12.03 11.86 -2.02
N ALA A 40 -10.88 11.61 -2.63
CA ALA A 40 -10.06 10.43 -2.34
C ALA A 40 -9.38 10.50 -0.95
N THR A 41 -9.04 11.68 -0.44
CA THR A 41 -8.54 11.82 0.95
C THR A 41 -9.65 11.84 1.99
N SER A 42 -10.86 12.25 1.61
CA SER A 42 -12.01 12.29 2.52
C SER A 42 -12.67 10.93 2.75
N ASP A 43 -12.48 9.98 1.83
CA ASP A 43 -12.99 8.62 1.99
C ASP A 43 -12.02 7.74 2.79
N PRO A 44 -12.34 7.37 4.05
CA PRO A 44 -11.50 6.53 4.89
C PRO A 44 -11.33 5.10 4.33
N GLN A 45 -12.13 4.72 3.32
CA GLN A 45 -12.04 3.43 2.64
C GLN A 45 -11.05 3.43 1.47
N VAL A 46 -10.45 4.56 1.06
CA VAL A 46 -9.50 4.59 -0.06
C VAL A 46 -8.24 3.76 0.21
N GLY A 47 -7.85 3.60 1.48
CA GLY A 47 -6.83 2.61 1.87
C GLY A 47 -7.29 1.15 1.71
N ARG A 48 -8.60 0.89 1.87
CA ARG A 48 -9.20 -0.45 1.82
C ARG A 48 -9.58 -0.87 0.40
N ALA A 49 -9.98 0.07 -0.47
CA ALA A 49 -10.28 -0.18 -1.88
C ALA A 49 -9.03 -0.58 -2.68
N ASN A 50 -7.87 -0.01 -2.37
CA ASN A 50 -6.59 -0.44 -2.92
C ASN A 50 -6.17 -1.85 -2.45
N ALA A 51 -6.65 -2.30 -1.28
CA ALA A 51 -6.50 -3.70 -0.84
C ALA A 51 -7.52 -4.64 -1.52
N ALA A 52 -8.72 -4.15 -1.82
CA ALA A 52 -9.76 -4.92 -2.52
C ALA A 52 -9.45 -5.14 -4.02
N GLY A 53 -8.68 -4.25 -4.65
CA GLY A 53 -8.17 -4.44 -6.02
C GLY A 53 -6.97 -5.37 -6.13
N ALA A 54 -6.33 -5.71 -5.00
CA ALA A 54 -5.35 -6.77 -4.90
C ALA A 54 -6.02 -8.05 -4.41
N THR A 55 -6.94 -8.62 -5.19
CA THR A 55 -7.23 -10.04 -5.05
C THR A 55 -5.98 -10.78 -5.53
N TYR A 56 -5.01 -10.96 -4.64
CA TYR A 56 -4.19 -12.16 -4.71
C TYR A 56 -5.19 -13.31 -4.75
N ASP A 57 -5.09 -14.15 -5.78
CA ASP A 57 -5.79 -15.43 -5.85
C ASP A 57 -5.23 -16.30 -4.72
N ALA A 58 -5.60 -15.98 -3.48
CA ALA A 58 -5.59 -16.94 -2.40
C ALA A 58 -6.76 -17.85 -2.72
N GLY A 59 -6.49 -18.85 -3.57
CA GLY A 59 -7.37 -19.98 -3.80
C GLY A 59 -7.90 -20.52 -2.46
N PRO A 60 -9.05 -21.20 -2.47
CA PRO A 60 -9.81 -21.50 -1.27
C PRO A 60 -8.87 -22.12 -0.25
N ALA A 61 -8.71 -21.43 0.89
CA ALA A 61 -8.01 -21.91 2.07
C ALA A 61 -8.76 -23.12 2.62
N THR A 62 -8.66 -24.22 1.89
CA THR A 62 -9.10 -25.54 2.31
C THR A 62 -8.09 -25.98 3.35
N ARG A 63 -8.53 -25.89 4.61
CA ARG A 63 -8.15 -26.73 5.75
C ARG A 63 -6.90 -27.59 5.52
N ALA A 64 -5.76 -27.06 5.95
CA ALA A 64 -4.78 -27.83 6.68
C ALA A 64 -4.06 -26.86 7.61
N ALA A 65 -4.16 -27.11 8.90
CA ALA A 65 -3.50 -26.37 9.95
C ALA A 65 -1.99 -26.66 9.94
N ASP A 66 -1.30 -26.17 8.93
CA ASP A 66 0.01 -25.57 9.12
C ASP A 66 -0.27 -24.08 9.05
N SER A 67 -0.59 -23.47 10.20
CA SER A 67 -0.88 -22.04 10.21
C SER A 67 0.31 -21.34 9.55
N LEU A 68 0.06 -20.35 8.69
CA LEU A 68 1.13 -19.60 8.06
C LEU A 68 2.16 -19.12 9.10
N LEU A 69 1.68 -18.83 10.31
CA LEU A 69 2.49 -18.52 11.47
C LEU A 69 3.40 -19.68 11.91
N ASP A 70 2.89 -20.92 12.02
CA ASP A 70 3.71 -22.10 12.32
C ASP A 70 4.79 -22.34 11.26
N ARG A 71 4.45 -22.17 9.97
CA ARG A 71 5.42 -22.28 8.88
C ARG A 71 6.51 -21.21 8.98
N LEU A 72 6.15 -19.98 9.34
CA LEU A 72 7.10 -18.89 9.54
C LEU A 72 7.96 -19.11 10.80
N MET A 73 7.38 -19.64 11.88
CA MET A 73 8.10 -19.99 13.11
C MET A 73 9.12 -21.12 12.87
N ALA A 74 8.77 -22.12 12.05
CA ALA A 74 9.70 -23.18 11.65
C ALA A 74 10.89 -22.63 10.83
N ILE A 75 10.62 -21.75 9.87
CA ILE A 75 11.66 -21.09 9.06
C ILE A 75 12.56 -20.19 9.92
N ALA A 76 11.97 -19.48 10.87
CA ALA A 76 12.72 -18.63 11.81
C ALA A 76 13.64 -19.48 12.70
N GLY A 77 13.13 -20.62 13.22
CA GLY A 77 13.91 -21.56 14.03
C GLY A 77 15.10 -22.15 13.28
N ASP A 78 14.91 -22.59 12.04
CA ASP A 78 15.99 -23.13 11.18
C ASP A 78 17.12 -22.11 10.93
N ARG A 79 16.75 -20.83 10.86
CA ARG A 79 17.70 -19.71 10.68
C ARG A 79 18.25 -19.13 11.98
N GLY A 80 17.84 -19.66 13.14
CA GLY A 80 18.25 -19.16 14.46
C GLY A 80 17.70 -17.77 14.79
N ILE A 81 16.57 -17.39 14.18
CA ILE A 81 15.92 -16.09 14.39
C ILE A 81 15.11 -16.12 15.69
N ASP A 82 15.44 -15.24 16.65
CA ASP A 82 14.68 -15.11 17.89
C ASP A 82 13.42 -14.26 17.69
N THR A 83 12.30 -14.92 17.45
CA THR A 83 10.99 -14.29 17.23
C THR A 83 10.35 -13.74 18.51
N THR A 84 10.89 -14.04 19.69
CA THR A 84 10.37 -13.54 20.98
C THR A 84 10.96 -12.17 21.35
N LYS A 85 12.07 -11.79 20.71
CA LYS A 85 12.80 -10.56 20.98
C LYS A 85 12.01 -9.33 20.54
N ARG A 86 11.75 -8.42 21.49
CA ARG A 86 11.13 -7.12 21.19
C ARG A 86 12.21 -6.09 20.85
N LEU A 87 12.17 -5.60 19.62
CA LEU A 87 13.03 -4.53 19.13
C LEU A 87 12.33 -3.17 19.30
N THR A 88 13.08 -2.13 19.65
CA THR A 88 12.57 -0.76 19.53
C THR A 88 12.48 -0.36 18.05
N ARG A 89 11.68 0.66 17.74
CA ARG A 89 11.48 1.15 16.36
C ARG A 89 12.80 1.48 15.65
N ASP A 90 13.71 2.14 16.37
CA ASP A 90 15.02 2.52 15.82
C ASP A 90 15.93 1.29 15.61
N GLN A 91 15.87 0.32 16.52
CA GLN A 91 16.63 -0.94 16.39
C GLN A 91 16.14 -1.80 15.22
N ALA A 92 14.84 -1.80 14.93
CA ALA A 92 14.27 -2.51 13.79
C ALA A 92 14.72 -1.92 12.44
N HIS A 93 15.12 -0.65 12.39
CA HIS A 93 15.55 0.01 11.16
C HIS A 93 17.05 -0.16 10.86
N ASP A 94 17.85 -0.50 11.88
CA ASP A 94 19.30 -0.69 11.72
C ASP A 94 19.65 -2.14 11.33
N ARG A 95 19.88 -2.34 10.03
CA ARG A 95 20.25 -3.64 9.44
C ARG A 95 21.53 -4.25 10.03
N LYS A 96 22.47 -3.43 10.48
CA LYS A 96 23.73 -3.91 11.08
C LYS A 96 23.48 -4.47 12.47
N LEU A 97 22.58 -3.84 13.23
CA LEU A 97 22.13 -4.34 14.52
C LEU A 97 21.30 -5.62 14.38
N LEU A 98 20.38 -5.71 13.42
CA LEU A 98 19.59 -6.93 13.15
C LEU A 98 20.48 -8.16 12.90
N ARG A 99 21.48 -8.05 12.01
CA ARG A 99 22.44 -9.13 11.73
C ARG A 99 23.28 -9.54 12.96
N LYS A 100 23.61 -8.60 13.85
CA LYS A 100 24.35 -8.88 15.09
C LYS A 100 23.46 -9.53 16.16
N LEU A 101 22.17 -9.19 16.15
CA LEU A 101 21.19 -9.63 17.12
C LEU A 101 20.54 -10.97 16.77
N GLY A 102 20.87 -11.53 15.59
CA GLY A 102 20.33 -12.79 15.10
C GLY A 102 18.85 -12.70 14.75
N VAL A 103 18.38 -11.52 14.29
CA VAL A 103 17.01 -11.30 13.84
C VAL A 103 16.99 -10.88 12.38
#